data_AF-A0A0G2G138-F1
#
_entry.id   AF-A0A0G2G138-F1
#
_cell.length_a   1.000
_cell.length_b   1.000
_cell.length_c   1.000
_cell.angle_alpha   90.00
_cell.angle_beta   90.00
_cell.angle_gamma   90.00
#
_symmetry.space_group_name_H-M   'P 1'
#
loop_
_entity.id
_entity.type
_entity.pdbx_description
1 polymer ?
#
loop_
_entity_poly.entity_id
_entity_poly.type
_entity_poly.pdbx_seq_one_letter_code
_entity_poly.pdbx_strand_id
1 'polypeptide(L)'
;MTEKALTDGQAMYAFQLMKQNDGYLYLGFAARSALALGMHKCEVVRGNSYSQHRLRATFWTIYGLERIVSLFTGRPSSFHDDQIDASYPDDIIDEPGVADAKGACATFAAVRASADLGRIANVIAGGIYSPKSVRRASDLVAVHKVARDCADALESLAHSVPPYLQFFDATLLVGAVWQEIQRTFLGMWYHLMHILVHRPALTYATFFASRFEAQTTAGSLLDIDASVAASVSSAKAIIQIANDACCNRAPNLKSDGSVAFFLLVASITLLYDVLDPGTTPSYARATFEVVESAIHTLGTMQHVGPNNSKELSLDIMKFAKDALASGGEEVSLERDLTGAFPWLR
;
A
#
# COMPACT_ATOMS: atom_id res chain seq x y z
N MET A 1 21.70 -9.97 -18.96
CA MET A 1 20.35 -10.23 -18.39
C MET A 1 20.41 -10.49 -16.88
N THR A 2 21.53 -11.01 -16.37
CA THR A 2 21.88 -11.19 -14.95
C THR A 2 21.94 -9.89 -14.13
N GLU A 3 22.40 -8.77 -14.72
CA GLU A 3 22.52 -7.49 -14.00
C GLU A 3 21.18 -6.73 -13.79
N LYS A 4 20.12 -7.10 -14.53
CA LYS A 4 18.79 -6.46 -14.46
C LYS A 4 17.90 -7.07 -13.38
N ALA A 5 17.91 -8.39 -13.27
CA ALA A 5 17.31 -9.09 -12.13
C ALA A 5 18.04 -8.71 -10.81
N LEU A 6 19.31 -8.34 -10.92
CA LEU A 6 20.09 -7.87 -9.79
C LEU A 6 19.60 -6.52 -9.25
N THR A 7 19.19 -5.57 -10.11
CA THR A 7 18.78 -4.22 -9.68
C THR A 7 17.34 -4.14 -9.19
N ASP A 8 16.41 -4.85 -9.83
CA ASP A 8 15.05 -5.05 -9.29
C ASP A 8 15.10 -5.84 -7.97
N GLY A 9 15.92 -6.90 -7.92
CA GLY A 9 16.22 -7.64 -6.69
C GLY A 9 16.88 -6.77 -5.61
N GLN A 10 17.74 -5.83 -5.97
CA GLN A 10 18.32 -4.84 -5.04
C GLN A 10 17.29 -3.85 -4.51
N ALA A 11 16.30 -3.45 -5.32
CA ALA A 11 15.19 -2.62 -4.87
C ALA A 11 14.30 -3.37 -3.89
N MET A 12 13.87 -4.59 -4.24
CA MET A 12 13.10 -5.45 -3.33
C MET A 12 13.86 -5.72 -2.03
N TYR A 13 15.16 -6.00 -2.13
CA TYR A 13 16.03 -6.16 -0.96
C TYR A 13 16.14 -4.86 -0.15
N ALA A 14 16.24 -3.69 -0.77
CA ALA A 14 16.24 -2.42 -0.06
C ALA A 14 14.92 -2.17 0.68
N PHE A 15 13.76 -2.52 0.10
CA PHE A 15 12.47 -2.47 0.80
C PHE A 15 12.39 -3.48 1.94
N GLN A 16 12.89 -4.69 1.74
CA GLN A 16 13.03 -5.71 2.79
C GLN A 16 13.89 -5.21 3.95
N LEU A 17 14.90 -4.40 3.65
CA LEU A 17 15.73 -3.72 4.64
C LEU A 17 15.16 -2.39 5.13
N MET A 18 13.93 -2.01 4.78
CA MET A 18 13.32 -0.69 5.09
C MET A 18 14.11 0.54 4.62
N LYS A 19 15.00 0.38 3.63
CA LYS A 19 15.74 1.47 3.01
C LYS A 19 14.93 2.04 1.85
N GLN A 20 13.80 2.67 2.15
CA GLN A 20 12.86 3.18 1.15
C GLN A 20 13.50 4.19 0.19
N ASN A 21 14.46 4.98 0.69
CA ASN A 21 15.23 5.92 -0.13
C ASN A 21 16.07 5.19 -1.18
N ASP A 22 16.76 4.13 -0.79
CA ASP A 22 17.57 3.31 -1.69
C ASP A 22 16.64 2.56 -2.66
N GLY A 23 15.53 2.01 -2.17
CA GLY A 23 14.52 1.35 -3.00
C GLY A 23 13.99 2.26 -4.11
N TYR A 24 13.66 3.52 -3.79
CA TYR A 24 13.28 4.52 -4.79
C TYR A 24 14.40 4.78 -5.81
N LEU A 25 15.65 4.92 -5.37
CA LEU A 25 16.77 5.18 -6.27
C LEU A 25 17.06 4.00 -7.20
N TYR A 26 16.99 2.76 -6.69
CA TYR A 26 17.17 1.55 -7.48
C TYR A 26 16.03 1.36 -8.49
N LEU A 27 14.77 1.58 -8.09
CA LEU A 27 13.64 1.54 -9.02
C LEU A 27 13.74 2.63 -10.10
N GLY A 28 14.15 3.85 -9.73
CA GLY A 28 14.40 4.91 -10.70
C GLY A 28 15.51 4.57 -11.69
N PHE A 29 16.57 3.87 -11.25
CA PHE A 29 17.61 3.35 -12.14
C PHE A 29 17.08 2.25 -13.06
N ALA A 30 16.30 1.30 -12.52
CA ALA A 30 15.67 0.24 -13.30
C ALA A 30 14.70 0.81 -14.36
N ALA A 31 13.90 1.81 -13.99
CA ALA A 31 12.97 2.51 -14.87
C ALA A 31 13.72 3.19 -16.03
N ARG A 32 14.75 4.00 -15.74
CA ARG A 32 15.58 4.63 -16.78
C ARG A 32 16.28 3.61 -17.67
N SER A 33 16.70 2.48 -17.11
CA SER A 33 17.31 1.39 -17.89
C SER A 33 16.30 0.73 -18.83
N ALA A 34 15.08 0.44 -18.35
CA ALA A 34 14.01 -0.12 -19.17
C ALA A 34 13.60 0.83 -20.30
N LEU A 35 13.55 2.14 -20.03
CA LEU A 35 13.31 3.17 -21.03
C LEU A 35 14.43 3.24 -22.07
N ALA A 36 15.70 3.27 -21.65
CA ALA A 36 16.85 3.31 -22.56
C ALA A 36 16.91 2.09 -23.51
N LEU A 37 16.40 0.94 -23.06
CA LEU A 37 16.32 -0.29 -23.85
C LEU A 37 15.08 -0.37 -24.75
N GLY A 38 14.21 0.64 -24.71
CA GLY A 38 13.00 0.68 -25.51
C GLY A 38 11.92 -0.32 -25.05
N MET A 39 11.98 -0.84 -23.82
CA MET A 39 10.99 -1.83 -23.34
C MET A 39 9.55 -1.27 -23.24
N HIS A 40 9.43 0.05 -23.21
CA HIS A 40 8.16 0.78 -23.29
C HIS A 40 7.57 0.81 -24.70
N LYS A 41 8.34 0.40 -25.73
CA LYS A 41 7.97 0.50 -27.13
C LYS A 41 7.37 -0.80 -27.66
N CYS A 42 6.20 -0.72 -28.29
CA CYS A 42 5.54 -1.84 -28.95
C CYS A 42 6.48 -2.54 -29.95
N GLU A 43 7.24 -1.78 -30.73
CA GLU A 43 8.19 -2.30 -31.72
C GLU A 43 9.26 -3.23 -31.13
N VAL A 44 9.69 -2.96 -29.90
CA VAL A 44 10.72 -3.76 -29.20
C VAL A 44 10.12 -5.01 -28.59
N VAL A 45 8.94 -4.86 -27.99
CA VAL A 45 8.29 -5.95 -27.23
C VAL A 45 7.33 -6.79 -28.08
N ARG A 46 7.24 -6.54 -29.40
CA ARG A 46 6.26 -7.20 -30.28
C ARG A 46 6.54 -8.69 -30.40
N GLY A 47 5.47 -9.48 -30.38
CA GLY A 47 5.50 -10.91 -30.67
C GLY A 47 5.17 -11.79 -29.46
N ASN A 48 5.01 -13.09 -29.74
CA ASN A 48 4.53 -14.07 -28.79
C ASN A 48 5.62 -15.02 -28.26
N SER A 49 6.89 -14.73 -28.53
CA SER A 49 7.97 -15.56 -27.98
C SER A 49 8.10 -15.36 -26.47
N TYR A 50 8.62 -16.37 -25.78
CA TYR A 50 8.91 -16.30 -24.34
C TYR A 50 9.76 -15.09 -23.95
N SER A 51 10.76 -14.74 -24.78
CA SER A 51 11.59 -13.55 -24.57
C SER A 51 10.78 -12.26 -24.57
N GLN A 52 9.78 -12.13 -25.44
CA GLN A 52 8.96 -10.94 -25.56
C GLN A 52 7.98 -10.79 -24.40
N HIS A 53 7.38 -11.90 -23.95
CA HIS A 53 6.59 -11.91 -22.72
C HIS A 53 7.41 -11.49 -21.50
N ARG A 54 8.66 -11.97 -21.39
CA ARG A 54 9.55 -11.55 -20.30
C ARG A 54 9.92 -10.08 -20.35
N LEU A 55 10.10 -9.50 -21.55
CA LEU A 55 10.33 -8.06 -21.69
C LEU A 55 9.12 -7.25 -21.23
N ARG A 56 7.90 -7.63 -21.66
CA ARG A 56 6.65 -7.00 -21.20
C ARG A 56 6.48 -7.12 -19.69
N ALA A 57 6.64 -8.32 -19.15
CA ALA A 57 6.51 -8.56 -17.71
C ALA A 57 7.53 -7.73 -16.91
N THR A 58 8.79 -7.70 -17.35
CA THR A 58 9.84 -6.90 -16.70
C THR A 58 9.51 -5.41 -16.71
N PHE A 59 9.10 -4.89 -17.88
CA PHE A 59 8.73 -3.49 -18.01
C PHE A 59 7.55 -3.11 -17.09
N TRP A 60 6.47 -3.88 -17.14
CA TRP A 60 5.26 -3.58 -16.37
C TRP A 60 5.42 -3.78 -14.86
N THR A 61 6.28 -4.72 -14.42
CA THR A 61 6.66 -4.83 -13.01
C THR A 61 7.41 -3.59 -12.52
N ILE A 62 8.45 -3.15 -13.26
CA ILE A 62 9.21 -1.94 -12.92
C ILE A 62 8.29 -0.72 -12.93
N TYR A 63 7.43 -0.61 -13.95
CA TYR A 63 6.46 0.48 -14.08
C TYR A 63 5.52 0.56 -12.87
N GLY A 64 4.90 -0.56 -12.48
CA GLY A 64 4.00 -0.61 -11.34
C GLY A 64 4.70 -0.22 -10.05
N LEU A 65 5.80 -0.92 -9.72
CA LEU A 65 6.52 -0.73 -8.46
C LEU A 65 7.12 0.67 -8.34
N GLU A 66 7.72 1.22 -9.39
CA GLU A 66 8.32 2.57 -9.36
C GLU A 66 7.26 3.65 -9.10
N ARG A 67 6.10 3.58 -9.75
CA ARG A 67 5.02 4.56 -9.57
C ARG A 67 4.38 4.46 -8.20
N ILE A 68 4.12 3.24 -7.73
CA ILE A 68 3.68 2.91 -6.38
C ILE A 68 4.63 3.59 -5.39
N VAL A 69 5.91 3.22 -5.40
CA VAL A 69 6.92 3.76 -4.48
C VAL A 69 7.07 5.28 -4.58
N SER A 70 7.02 5.83 -5.79
CA SER A 70 7.07 7.28 -6.01
C SER A 70 5.96 8.01 -5.26
N LEU A 71 4.73 7.50 -5.32
CA LEU A 71 3.60 8.04 -4.56
C LEU A 71 3.86 7.99 -3.05
N PHE A 72 4.21 6.82 -2.49
CA PHE A 72 4.36 6.68 -1.04
C PHE A 72 5.55 7.45 -0.46
N THR A 73 6.61 7.62 -1.25
CA THR A 73 7.78 8.44 -0.86
C THR A 73 7.58 9.93 -1.14
N GLY A 74 6.48 10.33 -1.77
CA GLY A 74 6.19 11.71 -2.15
C GLY A 74 7.15 12.26 -3.22
N ARG A 75 7.69 11.38 -4.08
CA ARG A 75 8.70 11.71 -5.09
C ARG A 75 8.12 11.57 -6.50
N PRO A 76 8.64 12.32 -7.49
CA PRO A 76 8.18 12.21 -8.86
C PRO A 76 8.60 10.89 -9.50
N SER A 77 7.71 10.30 -10.30
CA SER A 77 8.02 9.14 -11.15
C SER A 77 8.83 9.55 -12.39
N SER A 78 9.63 8.63 -12.91
CA SER A 78 10.39 8.78 -14.16
C SER A 78 9.56 8.49 -15.42
N PHE A 79 8.34 7.95 -15.28
CA PHE A 79 7.53 7.51 -16.40
C PHE A 79 6.54 8.57 -16.90
N HIS A 80 6.39 8.63 -18.23
CA HIS A 80 5.38 9.43 -18.93
C HIS A 80 4.51 8.49 -19.77
N ASP A 81 3.21 8.41 -19.45
CA ASP A 81 2.31 7.42 -20.06
C ASP A 81 2.13 7.64 -21.56
N ASP A 82 2.18 8.90 -22.02
CA ASP A 82 2.13 9.27 -23.45
C ASP A 82 3.28 8.71 -24.28
N GLN A 83 4.35 8.22 -23.62
CA GLN A 83 5.51 7.62 -24.28
C GLN A 83 5.47 6.08 -24.25
N ILE A 84 4.43 5.46 -23.71
CA ILE A 84 4.36 4.00 -23.52
C ILE A 84 3.29 3.42 -24.45
N ASP A 85 3.71 2.57 -25.39
CA ASP A 85 2.81 1.82 -26.29
C ASP A 85 3.02 0.30 -26.21
N ALA A 86 3.88 -0.18 -25.31
CA ALA A 86 4.02 -1.60 -24.99
C ALA A 86 2.70 -2.21 -24.50
N SER A 87 2.33 -3.39 -25.00
CA SER A 87 1.15 -4.11 -24.49
C SER A 87 1.43 -4.78 -23.15
N TYR A 88 0.37 -5.12 -22.41
CA TYR A 88 0.50 -5.97 -21.23
C TYR A 88 1.03 -7.37 -21.56
N PRO A 89 1.69 -8.06 -20.59
CA PRO A 89 2.01 -9.47 -20.74
C PRO A 89 0.72 -10.31 -20.65
N ASP A 90 0.58 -11.30 -21.53
CA ASP A 90 -0.51 -12.27 -21.48
C ASP A 90 -0.08 -13.48 -20.65
N ASP A 91 -1.06 -14.15 -20.04
CA ASP A 91 -0.78 -15.39 -19.31
C ASP A 91 -0.35 -16.49 -20.28
N ILE A 92 0.77 -17.15 -19.98
CA ILE A 92 1.27 -18.27 -20.77
C ILE A 92 0.82 -19.55 -20.07
N ILE A 93 -0.20 -20.20 -20.63
CA ILE A 93 -0.67 -21.52 -20.20
C ILE A 93 -0.01 -22.54 -21.14
N ASP A 94 0.84 -23.41 -20.60
CA ASP A 94 1.38 -24.52 -21.38
C ASP A 94 0.24 -25.46 -21.80
N GLU A 95 0.13 -25.80 -23.08
CA GLU A 95 -0.76 -26.88 -23.52
C GLU A 95 -0.21 -28.23 -23.02
N PRO A 96 -1.02 -29.06 -22.37
CA PRO A 96 -0.57 -30.36 -21.89
C PRO A 96 -0.20 -31.26 -23.08
N GLY A 97 1.10 -31.55 -23.25
CA GLY A 97 1.61 -32.52 -24.22
C GLY A 97 2.72 -32.06 -25.17
N VAL A 98 3.13 -30.79 -25.15
CA VAL A 98 4.23 -30.29 -26.00
C VAL A 98 5.55 -30.35 -25.24
N ALA A 99 6.44 -31.27 -25.64
CA ALA A 99 7.72 -31.60 -24.99
C ALA A 99 8.81 -30.49 -25.04
N ASP A 100 8.47 -29.27 -25.45
CA ASP A 100 9.39 -28.13 -25.60
C ASP A 100 8.90 -26.86 -24.88
N ALA A 101 8.03 -27.02 -23.86
CA ALA A 101 7.58 -25.96 -22.97
C ALA A 101 8.73 -25.43 -22.08
N LYS A 102 9.57 -24.56 -22.63
CA LYS A 102 10.74 -23.94 -21.95
C LYS A 102 10.36 -22.78 -21.02
N GLY A 103 9.25 -22.88 -20.29
CA GLY A 103 8.91 -21.90 -19.26
C GLY A 103 7.59 -22.24 -18.59
N ALA A 104 7.68 -22.72 -17.34
CA ALA A 104 6.53 -23.02 -16.49
C ALA A 104 5.40 -21.99 -16.62
N CYS A 105 4.16 -22.46 -16.72
CA CYS A 105 2.91 -21.69 -16.58
C CYS A 105 3.13 -20.34 -15.87
N ALA A 106 3.24 -19.27 -16.65
CA ALA A 106 3.57 -17.94 -16.17
C ALA A 106 2.29 -17.11 -16.14
N THR A 107 1.72 -16.95 -14.95
CA THR A 107 0.58 -16.05 -14.73
C THR A 107 1.10 -14.65 -14.43
N PHE A 108 0.64 -13.66 -15.20
CA PHE A 108 1.07 -12.27 -15.10
C PHE A 108 -0.06 -11.35 -14.60
N ALA A 109 -1.16 -11.89 -14.10
CA ALA A 109 -2.27 -11.09 -13.59
C ALA A 109 -1.84 -10.12 -12.48
N ALA A 110 -0.93 -10.53 -11.58
CA ALA A 110 -0.39 -9.64 -10.55
C ALA A 110 0.46 -8.50 -11.13
N VAL A 111 1.18 -8.74 -12.23
CA VAL A 111 1.96 -7.70 -12.93
C VAL A 111 1.01 -6.69 -13.57
N ARG A 112 -0.05 -7.16 -14.23
CA ARG A 112 -1.09 -6.30 -14.80
C ARG A 112 -1.75 -5.45 -13.72
N ALA A 113 -2.20 -6.08 -12.63
CA ALA A 113 -2.84 -5.40 -11.51
C ALA A 113 -1.91 -4.39 -10.81
N SER A 114 -0.63 -4.72 -10.64
CA SER A 114 0.37 -3.80 -10.06
C SER A 114 0.65 -2.61 -10.97
N ALA A 115 0.64 -2.80 -12.30
CA ALA A 115 0.74 -1.72 -13.25
C ALA A 115 -0.51 -0.81 -13.25
N ASP A 116 -1.71 -1.38 -13.11
CA ASP A 116 -2.95 -0.61 -12.96
C ASP A 116 -2.94 0.20 -11.66
N LEU A 117 -2.53 -0.40 -10.53
CA LEU A 117 -2.24 0.34 -9.30
C LEU A 117 -1.23 1.45 -9.53
N GLY A 118 -0.16 1.20 -10.30
CA GLY A 118 0.82 2.22 -10.69
C GLY A 118 0.20 3.41 -11.44
N ARG A 119 -0.75 3.17 -12.35
CA ARG A 119 -1.49 4.26 -13.02
C ARG A 119 -2.34 5.06 -12.04
N ILE A 120 -3.09 4.38 -11.18
CA ILE A 120 -3.87 5.03 -10.13
C ILE A 120 -2.95 5.86 -9.22
N ALA A 121 -1.79 5.31 -8.84
CA ALA A 121 -0.81 6.02 -8.03
C ALA A 121 -0.31 7.32 -8.68
N ASN A 122 -0.11 7.32 -10.00
CA ASN A 122 0.24 8.52 -10.76
C ASN A 122 -0.87 9.59 -10.72
N VAL A 123 -2.13 9.17 -10.85
CA VAL A 123 -3.30 10.07 -10.75
C VAL A 123 -3.40 10.65 -9.35
N ILE A 124 -3.23 9.84 -8.30
CA ILE A 124 -3.20 10.31 -6.90
C ILE A 124 -2.07 11.33 -6.71
N ALA A 125 -0.85 11.01 -7.14
CA ALA A 125 0.31 11.88 -6.96
C ALA A 125 0.14 13.23 -7.67
N GLY A 126 -0.34 13.23 -8.91
CA GLY A 126 -0.52 14.44 -9.72
C GLY A 126 -1.77 15.23 -9.37
N GLY A 127 -2.86 14.56 -8.99
CA GLY A 127 -4.15 15.19 -8.75
C GLY A 127 -4.39 15.60 -7.31
N ILE A 128 -3.87 14.86 -6.33
CA ILE A 128 -4.10 15.12 -4.90
C ILE A 128 -2.88 15.78 -4.24
N TYR A 129 -1.68 15.25 -4.50
CA TYR A 129 -0.45 15.64 -3.78
C TYR A 129 0.45 16.61 -4.54
N SER A 130 0.09 17.00 -5.77
CA SER A 130 0.89 17.97 -6.52
C SER A 130 0.86 19.33 -5.82
N PRO A 131 1.98 20.08 -5.77
CA PRO A 131 2.00 21.47 -5.29
C PRO A 131 1.08 22.40 -6.08
N LYS A 132 0.54 21.94 -7.21
CA LYS A 132 -0.42 22.67 -8.04
C LYS A 132 -1.88 22.32 -7.72
N SER A 133 -2.14 21.26 -6.95
CA SER A 133 -3.48 20.70 -6.72
C SER A 133 -4.35 21.53 -5.78
N VAL A 134 -3.79 22.20 -4.78
CA VAL A 134 -4.56 23.03 -3.85
C VAL A 134 -3.92 24.41 -3.75
N ARG A 135 -4.48 25.40 -4.46
CA ARG A 135 -4.07 26.81 -4.36
C ARG A 135 -5.21 27.70 -3.88
N ARG A 136 -6.45 27.29 -4.12
CA ARG A 136 -7.69 27.98 -3.77
C ARG A 136 -8.69 26.97 -3.21
N ALA A 137 -9.65 27.46 -2.41
CA ALA A 137 -10.72 26.61 -1.88
C ALA A 137 -11.54 25.90 -2.99
N SER A 138 -11.69 26.53 -4.17
CA SER A 138 -12.32 25.90 -5.34
C SER A 138 -11.59 24.64 -5.84
N ASP A 139 -10.28 24.55 -5.60
CA ASP A 139 -9.47 23.43 -6.06
C ASP A 139 -9.72 22.18 -5.19
N LEU A 140 -10.24 22.34 -3.96
CA LEU A 140 -10.64 21.23 -3.10
C LEU A 140 -11.75 20.37 -3.72
N VAL A 141 -12.66 20.98 -4.50
CA VAL A 141 -13.70 20.24 -5.24
C VAL A 141 -13.07 19.34 -6.31
N ALA A 142 -12.06 19.85 -7.01
CA ALA A 142 -11.34 19.09 -8.03
C ALA A 142 -10.54 17.94 -7.39
N VAL A 143 -9.85 18.21 -6.29
CA VAL A 143 -9.12 17.18 -5.51
C VAL A 143 -10.08 16.11 -4.98
N HIS A 144 -11.24 16.50 -4.45
CA HIS A 144 -12.23 15.56 -3.95
C HIS A 144 -12.85 14.72 -5.08
N LYS A 145 -13.06 15.32 -6.26
CA LYS A 145 -13.46 14.55 -7.46
C LYS A 145 -12.40 13.52 -7.84
N VAL A 146 -11.12 13.93 -7.94
CA VAL A 146 -10.03 12.99 -8.23
C VAL A 146 -9.95 11.89 -7.19
N ALA A 147 -10.15 12.20 -5.91
CA ALA A 147 -10.17 11.21 -4.84
C ALA A 147 -11.25 10.15 -5.05
N ARG A 148 -12.49 10.55 -5.38
CA ARG A 148 -13.57 9.61 -5.71
C ARG A 148 -13.27 8.79 -6.96
N ASP A 149 -12.83 9.44 -8.05
CA ASP A 149 -12.49 8.75 -9.29
C ASP A 149 -11.36 7.70 -9.05
N CYS A 150 -10.40 8.00 -8.17
CA CYS A 150 -9.36 7.05 -7.76
C CYS A 150 -9.92 5.89 -6.92
N ALA A 151 -10.84 6.17 -5.98
CA ALA A 151 -11.47 5.15 -5.15
C ALA A 151 -12.29 4.17 -6.02
N ASP A 152 -13.09 4.69 -6.95
CA ASP A 152 -13.85 3.88 -7.91
C ASP A 152 -12.93 3.03 -8.80
N ALA A 153 -11.80 3.59 -9.24
CA ALA A 153 -10.80 2.85 -10.02
C ALA A 153 -10.12 1.74 -9.22
N LEU A 154 -9.81 1.99 -7.94
CA LEU A 154 -9.30 0.97 -7.02
C LEU A 154 -10.32 -0.17 -6.89
N GLU A 155 -11.58 0.15 -6.58
CA GLU A 155 -12.64 -0.85 -6.45
C GLU A 155 -12.84 -1.66 -7.73
N SER A 156 -12.86 -1.00 -8.89
CA SER A 156 -12.94 -1.68 -10.18
C SER A 156 -11.77 -2.64 -10.40
N LEU A 157 -10.56 -2.25 -10.02
CA LEU A 157 -9.38 -3.10 -10.11
C LEU A 157 -9.51 -4.32 -9.18
N ALA A 158 -9.90 -4.10 -7.93
CA ALA A 158 -10.16 -5.14 -6.94
C ALA A 158 -11.13 -6.22 -7.45
N HIS A 159 -12.21 -5.82 -8.14
CA HIS A 159 -13.16 -6.78 -8.71
C HIS A 159 -12.64 -7.50 -9.97
N SER A 160 -11.66 -6.92 -10.67
CA SER A 160 -11.13 -7.49 -11.92
C SER A 160 -10.06 -8.57 -11.72
N VAL A 161 -9.45 -8.66 -10.54
CA VAL A 161 -8.35 -9.61 -10.31
C VAL A 161 -8.86 -11.05 -10.21
N PRO A 162 -8.09 -12.03 -10.71
CA PRO A 162 -8.50 -13.44 -10.69
C PRO A 162 -8.63 -13.98 -9.25
N PRO A 163 -9.41 -15.06 -9.04
CA PRO A 163 -9.70 -15.59 -7.70
C PRO A 163 -8.47 -15.85 -6.81
N TYR A 164 -7.35 -16.30 -7.39
CA TYR A 164 -6.13 -16.57 -6.61
C TYR A 164 -5.43 -15.29 -6.08
N LEU A 165 -5.76 -14.12 -6.62
CA LEU A 165 -5.27 -12.81 -6.17
C LEU A 165 -6.30 -12.03 -5.35
N GLN A 166 -7.53 -12.55 -5.18
CA GLN A 166 -8.59 -11.87 -4.44
C GLN A 166 -8.24 -11.75 -2.96
N PHE A 167 -7.93 -10.55 -2.48
CA PHE A 167 -7.44 -10.34 -1.12
C PHE A 167 -8.52 -10.05 -0.06
N PHE A 168 -9.79 -9.88 -0.46
CA PHE A 168 -10.92 -9.70 0.46
C PHE A 168 -11.46 -11.00 1.05
N ASP A 169 -11.26 -12.13 0.37
CA ASP A 169 -11.80 -13.41 0.80
C ASP A 169 -10.78 -14.21 1.61
N ALA A 170 -10.85 -14.09 2.94
CA ALA A 170 -10.00 -14.83 3.87
C ALA A 170 -10.25 -16.36 3.86
N THR A 171 -11.36 -16.82 3.28
CA THR A 171 -11.72 -18.25 3.24
C THR A 171 -11.10 -19.01 2.06
N LEU A 172 -10.51 -18.28 1.10
CA LEU A 172 -9.81 -18.89 -0.04
C LEU A 172 -8.71 -19.83 0.44
N LEU A 173 -8.67 -21.02 -0.17
CA LEU A 173 -7.63 -22.02 0.08
C LEU A 173 -6.25 -21.41 -0.16
N VAL A 174 -5.29 -21.78 0.69
CA VAL A 174 -3.91 -21.32 0.58
C VAL A 174 -3.30 -21.90 -0.71
N GLY A 175 -2.90 -21.01 -1.61
CA GLY A 175 -2.26 -21.35 -2.87
C GLY A 175 -0.75 -21.59 -2.73
N ALA A 176 -0.04 -21.50 -3.85
CA ALA A 176 1.42 -21.56 -3.85
C ALA A 176 2.01 -20.32 -3.16
N VAL A 177 3.18 -20.46 -2.53
CA VAL A 177 3.83 -19.37 -1.77
C VAL A 177 3.95 -18.06 -2.57
N TRP A 178 4.31 -18.13 -3.84
CA TRP A 178 4.42 -16.94 -4.69
C TRP A 178 3.06 -16.27 -4.97
N GLN A 179 1.96 -17.02 -5.01
CA GLN A 179 0.59 -16.49 -5.16
C GLN A 179 0.18 -15.72 -3.92
N GLU A 180 0.41 -16.31 -2.74
CA GLU A 180 0.09 -15.68 -1.46
C GLU A 180 0.89 -14.38 -1.27
N ILE A 181 2.19 -14.39 -1.61
CA ILE A 181 3.00 -13.15 -1.59
C ILE A 181 2.40 -12.08 -2.50
N GLN A 182 2.07 -12.42 -3.75
CA GLN A 182 1.50 -11.45 -4.70
C GLN A 182 0.13 -10.92 -4.24
N ARG A 183 -0.75 -11.81 -3.76
CA ARG A 183 -2.04 -11.46 -3.18
C ARG A 183 -1.88 -10.51 -2.00
N THR A 184 -1.00 -10.83 -1.05
CA THR A 184 -0.75 -10.03 0.15
C THR A 184 -0.26 -8.62 -0.21
N PHE A 185 0.75 -8.51 -1.07
CA PHE A 185 1.24 -7.19 -1.49
C PHE A 185 0.21 -6.41 -2.29
N LEU A 186 -0.54 -7.05 -3.19
CA LEU A 186 -1.60 -6.40 -3.93
C LEU A 186 -2.65 -5.78 -3.00
N GLY A 187 -3.12 -6.54 -2.00
CA GLY A 187 -4.08 -6.05 -1.01
C GLY A 187 -3.53 -4.94 -0.12
N MET A 188 -2.28 -5.06 0.34
CA MET A 188 -1.63 -4.01 1.14
C MET A 188 -1.45 -2.72 0.33
N TRP A 189 -1.02 -2.80 -0.94
CA TRP A 189 -0.91 -1.63 -1.82
C TRP A 189 -2.26 -1.00 -2.11
N TYR A 190 -3.29 -1.81 -2.39
CA TYR A 190 -4.67 -1.33 -2.58
C TYR A 190 -5.14 -0.48 -1.40
N HIS A 191 -5.05 -1.01 -0.18
CA HIS A 191 -5.52 -0.31 1.01
C HIS A 191 -4.64 0.89 1.36
N LEU A 192 -3.33 0.82 1.11
CA LEU A 192 -2.45 1.96 1.33
C LEU A 192 -2.77 3.11 0.37
N MET A 193 -3.09 2.83 -0.89
CA MET A 193 -3.58 3.85 -1.83
C MET A 193 -4.91 4.43 -1.38
N HIS A 194 -5.83 3.61 -0.87
CA HIS A 194 -7.10 4.07 -0.34
C HIS A 194 -6.90 5.06 0.84
N ILE A 195 -5.99 4.75 1.77
CA ILE A 195 -5.60 5.68 2.85
C ILE A 195 -5.03 6.98 2.27
N LEU A 196 -4.14 6.89 1.27
CA LEU A 196 -3.56 8.09 0.65
C LEU A 196 -4.58 8.95 -0.10
N VAL A 197 -5.61 8.35 -0.71
CA VAL A 197 -6.71 9.08 -1.36
C VAL A 197 -7.46 9.96 -0.34
N HIS A 198 -7.69 9.44 0.87
CA HIS A 198 -8.46 10.12 1.91
C HIS A 198 -7.62 10.97 2.89
N ARG A 199 -6.29 10.84 2.87
CA ARG A 199 -5.39 11.58 3.78
C ARG A 199 -5.56 13.11 3.76
N PRO A 200 -5.86 13.79 2.64
CA PRO A 200 -6.13 15.23 2.68
C PRO A 200 -7.31 15.57 3.59
N ALA A 201 -8.34 14.72 3.65
CA ALA A 201 -9.47 14.91 4.55
C ALA A 201 -9.08 14.74 6.02
N LEU A 202 -8.29 13.70 6.30
CA LEU A 202 -7.72 13.48 7.64
C LEU A 202 -6.88 14.66 8.10
N THR A 203 -6.03 15.18 7.21
CA THR A 203 -5.16 16.33 7.48
C THR A 203 -5.98 17.62 7.61
N TYR A 204 -7.04 17.79 6.82
CA TYR A 204 -7.94 18.93 6.96
C TYR A 204 -8.62 18.93 8.34
N ALA A 205 -9.04 17.77 8.83
CA ALA A 205 -9.64 17.63 10.16
C ALA A 205 -8.67 18.00 11.29
N THR A 206 -7.34 17.87 11.12
CA THR A 206 -6.35 18.25 12.16
C THR A 206 -6.40 19.74 12.51
N PHE A 207 -6.90 20.60 11.61
CA PHE A 207 -6.89 22.05 11.80
C PHE A 207 -8.02 22.55 12.70
N PHE A 208 -8.92 21.67 13.13
CA PHE A 208 -10.09 22.00 13.94
C PHE A 208 -10.03 21.28 15.28
N ALA A 209 -10.79 21.76 16.27
CA ALA A 209 -10.82 21.16 17.59
C ALA A 209 -11.59 19.83 17.62
N SER A 210 -12.48 19.61 16.64
CA SER A 210 -13.25 18.37 16.50
C SER A 210 -13.59 18.10 15.02
N ARG A 211 -13.86 16.83 14.70
CA ARG A 211 -14.36 16.45 13.37
C ARG A 211 -15.68 17.11 13.01
N PHE A 212 -16.56 17.29 14.00
CA PHE A 212 -17.84 17.96 13.80
C PHE A 212 -17.66 19.40 13.30
N GLU A 213 -16.71 20.14 13.88
CA GLU A 213 -16.36 21.49 13.45
C GLU A 213 -15.75 21.50 12.04
N ALA A 214 -14.84 20.55 11.77
CA ALA A 214 -14.24 20.39 10.45
C ALA A 214 -15.29 20.09 9.37
N GLN A 215 -16.24 19.19 9.66
CA GLN A 215 -17.31 18.79 8.73
C GLN A 215 -18.28 19.94 8.47
N THR A 216 -18.62 20.70 9.52
CA THR A 216 -19.48 21.89 9.41
C THR A 216 -18.82 22.94 8.51
N THR A 217 -17.51 23.12 8.61
CA THR A 217 -16.75 24.08 7.81
C THR A 217 -16.55 23.60 6.37
N ALA A 218 -16.33 22.31 6.16
CA ALA A 218 -16.22 21.70 4.84
C ALA A 218 -17.54 21.71 4.07
N GLY A 219 -18.68 21.61 4.76
CA GLY A 219 -20.00 21.52 4.15
C GLY A 219 -20.10 20.32 3.20
N SER A 220 -20.57 20.55 1.97
CA SER A 220 -20.66 19.53 0.92
C SER A 220 -19.39 19.35 0.09
N LEU A 221 -18.33 20.12 0.37
CA LEU A 221 -17.09 20.07 -0.40
C LEU A 221 -16.29 18.80 -0.10
N LEU A 222 -16.44 18.25 1.10
CA LEU A 222 -15.70 17.10 1.59
C LEU A 222 -16.51 16.36 2.66
N ASP A 223 -16.64 15.05 2.49
CA ASP A 223 -17.18 14.16 3.51
C ASP A 223 -16.02 13.60 4.34
N ILE A 224 -15.78 14.24 5.48
CA ILE A 224 -14.68 13.92 6.41
C ILE A 224 -14.98 12.59 7.09
N ASP A 225 -16.20 12.38 7.55
CA ASP A 225 -16.58 11.16 8.28
C ASP A 225 -16.48 9.92 7.38
N ALA A 226 -16.96 9.99 6.13
CA ALA A 226 -16.79 8.91 5.17
C ALA A 226 -15.31 8.66 4.84
N SER A 227 -14.51 9.73 4.69
CA SER A 227 -13.08 9.61 4.39
C SER A 227 -12.28 8.99 5.56
N VAL A 228 -12.63 9.34 6.79
CA VAL A 228 -12.07 8.73 8.00
C VAL A 228 -12.45 7.25 8.06
N ALA A 229 -13.74 6.93 7.93
CA ALA A 229 -14.23 5.56 7.97
C ALA A 229 -13.55 4.67 6.92
N ALA A 230 -13.39 5.18 5.70
CA ALA A 230 -12.66 4.52 4.61
C ALA A 230 -11.18 4.27 4.95
N SER A 231 -10.50 5.26 5.53
CA SER A 231 -9.08 5.14 5.93
C SER A 231 -8.90 4.13 7.07
N VAL A 232 -9.78 4.17 8.07
CA VAL A 232 -9.79 3.26 9.22
C VAL A 232 -10.06 1.82 8.75
N SER A 233 -11.07 1.62 7.90
CA SER A 233 -11.39 0.31 7.33
C SER A 233 -10.19 -0.26 6.57
N SER A 234 -9.54 0.56 5.75
CA SER A 234 -8.34 0.16 5.01
C SER A 234 -7.15 -0.15 5.92
N ALA A 235 -6.93 0.63 6.98
CA ALA A 235 -5.87 0.36 7.94
C ALA A 235 -6.09 -0.95 8.72
N LYS A 236 -7.33 -1.23 9.13
CA LYS A 236 -7.71 -2.53 9.74
C LYS A 236 -7.46 -3.68 8.78
N ALA A 237 -7.85 -3.53 7.51
CA ALA A 237 -7.64 -4.54 6.47
C ALA A 237 -6.15 -4.81 6.20
N ILE A 238 -5.29 -3.78 6.19
CA ILE A 238 -3.83 -3.97 6.07
C ILE A 238 -3.30 -4.86 7.20
N ILE A 239 -3.67 -4.57 8.45
CA ILE A 239 -3.20 -5.32 9.63
C ILE A 239 -3.70 -6.76 9.56
N GLN A 240 -4.97 -6.98 9.18
CA GLN A 240 -5.54 -8.31 9.01
C GLN A 240 -4.84 -9.12 7.92
N ILE A 241 -4.64 -8.53 6.73
CA ILE A 241 -3.94 -9.16 5.60
C ILE A 241 -2.51 -9.51 5.99
N ALA A 242 -1.78 -8.58 6.63
CA ALA A 242 -0.40 -8.80 7.05
C ALA A 242 -0.28 -9.89 8.13
N ASN A 243 -1.19 -9.89 9.12
CA ASN A 243 -1.21 -10.92 10.15
C ASN A 243 -1.52 -12.30 9.55
N ASP A 244 -2.60 -12.44 8.78
CA ASP A 244 -2.97 -13.72 8.16
C ASP A 244 -1.87 -14.24 7.23
N ALA A 245 -1.23 -13.35 6.48
CA ALA A 245 -0.09 -13.70 5.63
C ALA A 245 1.10 -14.23 6.45
N CYS A 246 1.52 -13.52 7.49
CA CYS A 246 2.65 -13.93 8.33
C CYS A 246 2.36 -15.21 9.15
N CYS A 247 1.12 -15.40 9.59
CA CYS A 247 0.76 -16.52 10.46
C CYS A 247 0.38 -17.79 9.70
N ASN A 248 -0.39 -17.67 8.61
CA ASN A 248 -1.08 -18.80 8.01
C ASN A 248 -0.71 -19.03 6.54
N ARG A 249 -0.63 -17.98 5.72
CA ARG A 249 -0.55 -18.12 4.25
C ARG A 249 0.87 -18.16 3.69
N ALA A 250 1.73 -17.26 4.16
CA ALA A 250 3.11 -17.10 3.69
C ALA A 250 4.06 -16.71 4.84
N PRO A 251 4.40 -17.63 5.76
CA PRO A 251 5.19 -17.32 6.96
C PRO A 251 6.59 -16.74 6.68
N ASN A 252 7.13 -16.95 5.49
CA ASN A 252 8.39 -16.37 5.03
C ASN A 252 8.34 -14.83 4.94
N LEU A 253 7.15 -14.22 4.85
CA LEU A 253 6.97 -12.77 4.89
C LEU A 253 7.41 -12.15 6.23
N LYS A 254 7.55 -12.94 7.31
CA LYS A 254 8.12 -12.47 8.58
C LYS A 254 9.55 -11.94 8.45
N SER A 255 10.28 -12.33 7.41
CA SER A 255 11.62 -11.84 7.12
C SER A 255 11.62 -10.62 6.19
N ASP A 256 10.48 -10.22 5.65
CA ASP A 256 10.34 -9.11 4.72
C ASP A 256 9.96 -7.82 5.47
N GLY A 257 10.90 -6.89 5.63
CA GLY A 257 10.68 -5.64 6.36
C GLY A 257 9.66 -4.70 5.68
N SER A 258 9.30 -4.91 4.41
CA SER A 258 8.26 -4.09 3.78
C SER A 258 6.89 -4.29 4.45
N VAL A 259 6.59 -5.49 4.95
CA VAL A 259 5.35 -5.79 5.71
C VAL A 259 5.28 -4.95 6.99
N ALA A 260 6.41 -4.78 7.67
CA ALA A 260 6.47 -3.99 8.90
C ALA A 260 6.25 -2.49 8.63
N PHE A 261 6.62 -1.99 7.45
CA PHE A 261 6.24 -0.63 7.03
C PHE A 261 4.72 -0.46 6.89
N PHE A 262 4.03 -1.41 6.25
CA PHE A 262 2.57 -1.36 6.14
C PHE A 262 1.89 -1.41 7.52
N LEU A 263 2.36 -2.27 8.42
CA LEU A 263 1.86 -2.35 9.80
C LEU A 263 2.04 -1.03 10.57
N LEU A 264 3.18 -0.35 10.38
CA LEU A 264 3.42 0.97 10.97
C LEU A 264 2.43 2.01 10.45
N VAL A 265 2.29 2.13 9.13
CA VAL A 265 1.39 3.14 8.52
C VAL A 265 -0.06 2.90 8.92
N ALA A 266 -0.52 1.64 8.91
CA ALA A 266 -1.86 1.28 9.35
C ALA A 266 -2.09 1.61 10.82
N SER A 267 -1.13 1.26 11.70
CA SER A 267 -1.25 1.56 13.14
C SER A 267 -1.31 3.06 13.42
N ILE A 268 -0.46 3.87 12.77
CA ILE A 268 -0.51 5.33 12.92
C ILE A 268 -1.84 5.89 12.43
N THR A 269 -2.36 5.38 11.31
CA THR A 269 -3.67 5.81 10.76
C THR A 269 -4.80 5.54 11.76
N LEU A 270 -4.78 4.38 12.43
CA LEU A 270 -5.75 4.03 13.47
C LEU A 270 -5.59 4.86 14.74
N LEU A 271 -4.36 5.08 15.20
CA LEU A 271 -4.11 5.87 16.40
C LEU A 271 -4.48 7.34 16.19
N TYR A 272 -4.30 7.87 14.98
CA TYR A 272 -4.79 9.20 14.60
C TYR A 272 -6.32 9.28 14.68
N ASP A 273 -7.03 8.20 14.36
CA ASP A 273 -8.48 8.17 14.45
C ASP A 273 -8.97 8.28 15.91
N VAL A 274 -8.25 7.67 16.86
CA VAL A 274 -8.57 7.68 18.29
C VAL A 274 -8.29 9.03 18.97
N LEU A 275 -7.52 9.93 18.33
CA LEU A 275 -7.24 11.27 18.86
C LEU A 275 -8.47 12.20 18.87
N ASP A 276 -9.53 11.88 18.13
CA ASP A 276 -10.70 12.76 18.07
C ASP A 276 -11.44 12.77 19.43
N PRO A 277 -11.69 13.94 20.04
CA PRO A 277 -12.36 14.03 21.34
C PRO A 277 -13.77 13.42 21.38
N GLY A 278 -14.40 13.23 20.21
CA GLY A 278 -15.69 12.54 20.08
C GLY A 278 -15.61 11.00 20.14
N THR A 279 -14.41 10.43 20.27
CA THR A 279 -14.21 8.98 20.24
C THR A 279 -14.74 8.32 21.51
N THR A 280 -15.59 7.29 21.34
CA THR A 280 -16.12 6.56 22.50
C THR A 280 -15.07 5.61 23.10
N PRO A 281 -15.08 5.39 24.43
CA PRO A 281 -14.20 4.43 25.09
C PRO A 281 -14.18 3.03 24.48
N SER A 282 -15.36 2.52 24.09
CA SER A 282 -15.50 1.19 23.49
C SER A 282 -14.88 1.11 22.10
N TYR A 283 -15.01 2.18 21.31
CA TYR A 283 -14.40 2.27 19.99
C TYR A 283 -12.87 2.40 20.08
N ALA A 284 -12.38 3.22 21.02
CA ALA A 284 -10.95 3.32 21.30
C ALA A 284 -10.37 1.94 21.65
N ARG A 285 -11.00 1.21 22.58
CA ARG A 285 -10.60 -0.17 22.95
C ARG A 285 -10.54 -1.08 21.72
N ALA A 286 -11.60 -1.14 20.90
CA ALA A 286 -11.61 -1.98 19.71
C ALA A 286 -10.51 -1.61 18.70
N THR A 287 -10.13 -0.33 18.62
CA THR A 287 -9.02 0.12 17.78
C THR A 287 -7.67 -0.30 18.35
N PHE A 288 -7.48 -0.19 19.66
CA PHE A 288 -6.27 -0.67 20.35
C PHE A 288 -6.07 -2.19 20.23
N GLU A 289 -7.14 -2.99 20.22
CA GLU A 289 -7.06 -4.44 19.95
C GLU A 289 -6.46 -4.74 18.58
N VAL A 290 -6.86 -3.98 17.55
CA VAL A 290 -6.30 -4.13 16.19
C VAL A 290 -4.83 -3.70 16.16
N VAL A 291 -4.48 -2.59 16.82
CA VAL A 291 -3.09 -2.12 16.92
C VAL A 291 -2.22 -3.12 17.69
N GLU A 292 -2.74 -3.74 18.75
CA GLU A 292 -2.05 -4.79 19.49
C GLU A 292 -1.76 -6.01 18.59
N SER A 293 -2.70 -6.38 17.72
CA SER A 293 -2.44 -7.41 16.71
C SER A 293 -1.28 -7.03 15.78
N ALA A 294 -1.17 -5.76 15.37
CA ALA A 294 -0.06 -5.29 14.54
C ALA A 294 1.29 -5.37 15.29
N ILE A 295 1.31 -4.92 16.55
CA ILE A 295 2.48 -5.02 17.44
C ILE A 295 2.89 -6.48 17.64
N HIS A 296 1.93 -7.38 17.83
CA HIS A 296 2.21 -8.80 17.95
C HIS A 296 2.85 -9.36 16.68
N THR A 297 2.28 -9.05 15.51
CA THR A 297 2.85 -9.47 14.22
C THR A 297 4.28 -8.94 14.06
N LEU A 298 4.52 -7.65 14.32
CA LEU A 298 5.87 -7.05 14.31
C LEU A 298 6.82 -7.79 15.26
N GLY A 299 6.38 -8.14 16.47
CA GLY A 299 7.17 -8.90 17.44
C GLY A 299 7.61 -10.29 16.95
N THR A 300 6.88 -10.88 16.00
CA THR A 300 7.26 -12.16 15.36
C THR A 300 8.17 -12.00 14.14
N MET A 301 8.32 -10.79 13.62
CA MET A 301 9.13 -10.52 12.42
C MET A 301 10.62 -10.52 12.75
N GLN A 302 11.40 -11.11 11.85
CA GLN A 302 12.86 -11.28 11.95
C GLN A 302 13.58 -10.59 10.80
N HIS A 303 13.00 -9.51 10.25
CA HIS A 303 13.61 -8.79 9.14
C HIS A 303 14.90 -8.09 9.60
N VAL A 304 15.87 -8.02 8.69
CA VAL A 304 17.15 -7.34 8.90
C VAL A 304 17.01 -5.91 8.35
N GLY A 305 17.53 -4.89 9.03
CA GLY A 305 17.43 -3.49 8.56
C GLY A 305 17.75 -2.47 9.65
N PRO A 306 17.90 -1.17 9.30
CA PRO A 306 18.19 -0.10 10.26
C PRO A 306 16.99 0.22 11.17
N ASN A 307 15.77 -0.12 10.76
CA ASN A 307 14.55 -0.02 11.56
C ASN A 307 14.08 -1.44 11.89
N ASN A 308 14.56 -1.99 13.00
CA ASN A 308 14.15 -3.33 13.39
C ASN A 308 12.68 -3.34 13.85
N SER A 309 12.01 -4.50 13.77
CA SER A 309 10.58 -4.62 14.12
C SER A 309 10.27 -4.19 15.56
N LYS A 310 11.25 -4.32 16.48
CA LYS A 310 11.12 -3.91 17.87
C LYS A 310 11.09 -2.40 18.02
N GLU A 311 11.96 -1.66 17.33
CA GLU A 311 11.96 -0.19 17.31
C GLU A 311 10.65 0.35 16.77
N LEU A 312 10.16 -0.20 15.65
CA LEU A 312 8.85 0.21 15.13
C LEU A 312 7.70 -0.09 16.08
N SER A 313 7.75 -1.22 16.78
CA SER A 313 6.75 -1.54 17.82
C SER A 313 6.81 -0.50 18.94
N LEU A 314 8.00 -0.11 19.38
CA LEU A 314 8.18 0.93 20.39
C LEU A 314 7.69 2.30 19.91
N ASP A 315 7.91 2.65 18.64
CA ASP A 315 7.40 3.89 18.06
C ASP A 315 5.86 3.92 18.04
N ILE A 316 5.22 2.81 17.67
CA ILE A 316 3.76 2.67 17.72
C ILE A 316 3.27 2.79 19.17
N MET A 317 3.91 2.10 20.11
CA MET A 317 3.56 2.16 21.53
C MET A 317 3.69 3.59 22.09
N LYS A 318 4.77 4.29 21.72
CA LYS A 318 5.00 5.67 22.12
C LYS A 318 3.93 6.59 21.54
N PHE A 319 3.63 6.47 20.24
CA PHE A 319 2.59 7.26 19.60
C PHE A 319 1.22 7.02 20.24
N ALA A 320 0.90 5.77 20.58
CA ALA A 320 -0.31 5.42 21.30
C ALA A 320 -0.40 6.08 22.69
N LYS A 321 0.70 6.12 23.44
CA LYS A 321 0.77 6.82 24.74
C LYS A 321 0.57 8.33 24.57
N ASP A 322 1.29 8.93 23.62
CA ASP A 322 1.18 10.35 23.31
C ASP A 322 -0.26 10.71 22.87
N ALA A 323 -0.91 9.81 22.14
CA ALA A 323 -2.29 9.96 21.71
C ALA A 323 -3.29 9.95 22.88
N LEU A 324 -3.10 9.05 23.84
CA LEU A 324 -3.92 9.00 25.06
C LEU A 324 -3.71 10.24 25.93
N ALA A 325 -2.47 10.69 26.09
CA ALA A 325 -2.15 11.89 26.88
C ALA A 325 -2.73 13.18 26.26
N SER A 326 -2.89 13.20 24.93
CA SER A 326 -3.44 14.36 24.20
C SER A 326 -4.98 14.39 24.16
N GLY A 327 -5.65 13.27 24.42
CA GLY A 327 -7.11 13.11 24.34
C GLY A 327 -7.94 13.74 25.47
N GLY A 328 -7.31 14.42 26.44
CA GLY A 328 -7.99 15.13 27.53
C GLY A 328 -8.21 14.30 28.81
N GLU A 329 -8.56 14.99 29.91
CA GLU A 329 -8.56 14.54 31.33
C GLU A 329 -9.58 13.43 31.70
N GLU A 330 -9.91 12.48 30.82
CA GLU A 330 -10.64 11.27 31.25
C GLU A 330 -9.67 10.25 31.87
N VAL A 331 -9.21 10.56 33.09
CA VAL A 331 -8.36 9.68 33.93
C VAL A 331 -8.96 8.27 34.08
N SER A 332 -10.28 8.12 33.94
CA SER A 332 -10.97 6.82 33.94
C SER A 332 -10.70 6.01 32.66
N LEU A 333 -10.71 6.64 31.49
CA LEU A 333 -10.45 5.98 30.21
C LEU A 333 -8.98 5.56 30.10
N GLU A 334 -8.07 6.46 30.48
CA GLU A 334 -6.64 6.19 30.52
C GLU A 334 -6.32 5.01 31.46
N ARG A 335 -6.93 4.96 32.65
CA ARG A 335 -6.77 3.84 33.59
C ARG A 335 -7.38 2.54 33.08
N ASP A 336 -8.51 2.59 32.38
CA ASP A 336 -9.17 1.41 31.81
C ASP A 336 -8.34 0.82 30.66
N LEU A 337 -7.81 1.67 29.76
CA LEU A 337 -6.97 1.25 28.64
C LEU A 337 -5.58 0.77 29.10
N THR A 338 -4.93 1.46 30.04
CA THR A 338 -3.64 1.00 30.63
C THR A 338 -3.80 -0.25 31.53
N GLY A 339 -5.03 -0.54 31.96
CA GLY A 339 -5.42 -1.80 32.60
C GLY A 339 -5.56 -2.94 31.59
N ALA A 340 -6.28 -2.69 30.49
CA ALA A 340 -6.56 -3.68 29.45
C ALA A 340 -5.34 -4.00 28.56
N PHE A 341 -4.48 -3.01 28.30
CA PHE A 341 -3.32 -3.11 27.42
C PHE A 341 -2.04 -2.80 28.21
N PRO A 342 -1.35 -3.81 28.75
CA PRO A 342 -0.16 -3.60 29.58
C PRO A 342 0.98 -2.87 28.86
N TRP A 343 1.05 -2.94 27.53
CA TRP A 343 2.06 -2.28 26.70
C TRP A 343 1.89 -0.74 26.63
N LEU A 344 0.75 -0.20 27.08
CA LEU A 344 0.52 1.24 27.20
C LEU A 344 1.16 1.85 28.47
N ARG A 345 1.66 1.03 29.41
CA ARG A 345 2.33 1.52 30.63
C ARG A 345 3.75 1.99 30.36
#